data_AF-A0AAD4ZPK8-F1
#
_entry.id   AF-A0AAD4ZPK8-F1
#
_cell.length_a   1.000
_cell.length_b   1.000
_cell.length_c   1.000
_cell.angle_alpha   90.00
_cell.angle_beta   90.00
_cell.angle_gamma   90.00
#
_symmetry.space_group_name_H-M   'P 1'
#
loop_
_entity.id
_entity.type
_entity.pdbx_description
1 polymer ?
#
loop_
_entity_poly.entity_id
_entity_poly.type
_entity_poly.pdbx_seq_one_letter_code
_entity_poly.pdbx_strand_id
1 'polypeptide(L)'
;MEGKCREGCKARVVASKAVESNNYIISWFTEKDNHMMSTLNKVHLVRSHRIVTESKKVFNRDLGASNISTNQQMSLLKVQVRGMENIGCTSKDLYNWERELHAKLIRHDAELLKEHFLAERKKNDGFYFKMKEDSYVRLANCFWQNATSRRSYGYYEDVVVFDTMYNTNRYSMVFAPLIGLNNHGQAIVSACSFSVNETEDSFIWLFEEFKKAMLGSALKMIITDQDIAMAKTIVQSLLTTFHRKNSLTEFIVRFERALAHQHHKDLTADHIDHNEVLGTQLSTPMERQVREIYMREML
;
A
#
# COMPACT_ATOMS: atom_id res chain seq x y z
N MET A 1 0.20 33.80 0.73
CA MET A 1 1.07 34.91 1.19
C MET A 1 2.48 34.59 0.79
N GLU A 2 2.98 35.21 -0.27
CA GLU A 2 4.35 35.05 -0.73
C GLU A 2 5.30 35.65 0.31
N GLY A 3 6.15 34.81 0.91
CA GLY A 3 7.17 35.26 1.84
C GLY A 3 8.27 35.96 1.06
N LYS A 4 8.36 37.29 1.14
CA LYS A 4 9.50 38.04 0.60
C LYS A 4 10.77 37.55 1.30
N CYS A 5 11.73 37.04 0.52
CA CYS A 5 13.05 36.66 1.01
C CYS A 5 13.74 37.90 1.59
N ARG A 6 14.25 37.81 2.82
CA ARG A 6 14.97 38.91 3.48
C ARG A 6 16.44 38.78 3.14
N GLU A 7 16.89 39.51 2.14
CA GLU A 7 18.25 39.43 1.63
C GLU A 7 19.07 40.69 2.00
N GLY A 8 20.39 40.54 2.04
CA GLY A 8 21.31 41.67 2.23
C GLY A 8 21.34 42.31 3.62
N CYS A 9 20.81 41.64 4.66
CA CYS A 9 20.93 42.12 6.04
C CYS A 9 22.39 42.09 6.51
N LYS A 10 22.89 43.22 7.03
CA LYS A 10 24.27 43.37 7.52
C LYS A 10 24.40 43.08 9.02
N ALA A 11 23.29 42.79 9.71
CA ALA A 11 23.30 42.46 11.12
C ALA A 11 24.11 41.19 11.36
N ARG A 12 25.10 41.26 12.24
CA ARG A 12 26.01 40.14 12.53
C ARG A 12 26.60 40.25 13.92
N VAL A 13 26.86 39.10 14.53
CA VAL A 13 27.65 38.96 15.74
C VAL A 13 28.80 38.00 15.44
N VAL A 14 30.02 38.43 15.67
CA VAL A 14 31.22 37.59 15.52
C VAL A 14 31.84 37.39 16.90
N ALA A 15 31.90 36.14 17.34
CA ALA A 15 32.61 35.76 18.55
C ALA A 15 33.96 35.14 18.17
N SER A 16 35.03 35.57 18.82
CA SER A 16 36.39 35.07 18.65
C SER A 16 36.96 34.65 19.99
N LYS A 17 37.79 33.60 20.00
CA LYS A 17 38.43 33.10 21.21
C LYS A 17 39.60 34.00 21.61
N ALA A 18 39.61 34.53 22.82
CA ALA A 18 40.70 35.33 23.36
C ALA A 18 41.90 34.42 23.68
N VAL A 19 43.08 34.80 23.17
CA VAL A 19 44.31 34.00 23.27
C VAL A 19 44.80 33.88 24.72
N GLU A 20 44.56 34.91 25.54
CA GLU A 20 45.11 35.02 26.89
C GLU A 20 44.23 34.40 27.98
N SER A 21 42.91 34.36 27.79
CA SER A 21 41.95 34.03 28.87
C SER A 21 41.09 32.80 28.60
N ASN A 22 41.30 32.10 27.48
CA ASN A 22 40.49 30.96 27.02
C ASN A 22 38.97 31.25 26.92
N ASN A 23 38.57 32.52 27.03
CA ASN A 23 37.19 33.00 26.97
C ASN A 23 36.83 33.42 25.54
N TYR A 24 35.54 33.48 25.24
CA TYR A 24 35.04 34.04 23.97
C TYR A 24 34.72 35.52 24.15
N ILE A 25 35.25 36.36 23.25
CA ILE A 25 34.95 37.78 23.16
C ILE A 25 34.16 38.07 21.89
N ILE A 26 33.25 39.04 21.96
CA ILE A 26 32.54 39.54 20.76
C ILE A 26 33.49 40.52 20.07
N SER A 27 34.02 40.17 18.90
CA SER A 27 34.94 41.01 18.14
C SER A 27 34.23 41.99 17.22
N TRP A 28 33.05 41.63 16.71
CA TRP A 28 32.25 42.49 15.85
C TRP A 28 30.77 42.34 16.16
N PHE A 29 30.10 43.47 16.35
CA PHE A 29 28.65 43.53 16.52
C PHE A 29 28.08 44.59 15.58
N THR A 30 27.12 44.20 14.75
CA THR A 30 26.35 45.12 13.89
C THR A 30 24.89 44.90 14.22
N GLU A 31 24.28 45.86 14.91
CA GLU A 31 22.90 45.78 15.37
C GLU A 31 21.88 46.08 14.27
N LYS A 32 22.20 47.07 13.42
CA LYS A 32 21.26 47.61 12.44
C LYS A 32 20.81 46.56 11.43
N ASP A 33 19.54 46.23 11.47
CA ASP A 33 18.85 45.39 10.49
C ASP A 33 18.20 46.26 9.39
N ASN A 34 17.77 45.59 8.33
CA ASN A 34 17.05 46.21 7.20
C ASN A 34 15.62 45.67 7.06
N HIS A 35 15.12 44.99 8.10
CA HIS A 35 13.83 44.29 8.07
C HIS A 35 13.21 44.23 9.47
N MET A 36 11.88 44.21 9.58
CA MET A 36 11.22 44.04 10.89
C MET A 36 11.50 42.67 11.49
N MET A 37 11.75 42.59 12.80
CA MET A 37 11.89 41.32 13.53
C MET A 37 10.66 40.41 13.37
N SER A 38 10.86 39.09 13.49
CA SER A 38 9.76 38.12 13.42
C SER A 38 8.79 38.31 14.58
N THR A 39 7.51 38.44 14.28
CA THR A 39 6.44 38.52 15.29
C THR A 39 6.26 37.19 16.02
N LEU A 40 5.78 37.22 17.26
CA LEU A 40 5.51 36.03 18.09
C LEU A 40 4.72 34.94 17.33
N ASN A 41 3.68 35.33 16.58
CA ASN A 41 2.84 34.41 15.81
C ASN A 41 3.57 33.68 14.66
N LYS A 42 4.79 34.10 14.31
CA LYS A 42 5.63 33.51 13.25
C LYS A 42 6.89 32.83 13.79
N VAL A 43 7.09 32.82 15.11
CA VAL A 43 8.27 32.20 15.76
C VAL A 43 8.35 30.71 15.46
N HIS A 44 7.21 30.03 15.36
CA HIS A 44 7.12 28.61 14.97
C HIS A 44 7.71 28.31 13.58
N LEU A 45 7.96 29.31 12.74
CA LEU A 45 8.62 29.16 11.44
C LEU A 45 10.13 29.35 11.52
N VAL A 46 10.66 29.93 12.61
CA VAL A 46 12.09 30.20 12.81
C VAL A 46 12.79 28.92 13.26
N ARG A 47 13.74 28.42 12.47
CA ARG A 47 14.41 27.12 12.71
C ARG A 47 14.96 26.96 14.14
N SER A 48 15.55 27.99 14.73
CA SER A 48 16.10 27.94 16.10
C SER A 48 15.05 27.74 17.20
N HIS A 49 13.79 28.03 16.91
CA HIS A 49 12.66 27.87 17.83
C HIS A 49 11.81 26.64 17.52
N ARG A 50 12.16 25.88 16.47
CA ARG A 50 11.44 24.65 16.10
C ARG A 50 12.05 23.46 16.81
N ILE A 51 11.26 22.82 17.67
CA ILE A 51 11.70 21.66 18.45
C ILE A 51 10.59 20.63 18.48
N VAL A 52 10.90 19.41 18.06
CA VAL A 52 10.05 18.25 18.28
C VAL A 52 10.29 17.77 19.72
N THR A 53 9.39 18.17 20.62
CA THR A 53 9.47 17.82 22.06
C THR A 53 9.23 16.33 22.28
N GLU A 54 9.75 15.76 23.37
CA GLU A 54 9.56 14.33 23.69
C GLU A 54 8.08 13.92 23.78
N SER A 55 7.22 14.79 24.33
CA SER A 55 5.77 14.57 24.35
C SER A 55 5.18 14.36 22.96
N LYS A 56 5.64 15.15 21.98
CA LYS A 56 5.21 15.01 20.58
C LYS A 56 5.78 13.73 19.98
N LYS A 57 7.03 13.37 20.27
CA LYS A 57 7.64 12.13 19.77
C LYS A 57 6.88 10.89 20.23
N VAL A 58 6.48 10.83 21.50
CA VAL A 58 5.69 9.72 22.04
C VAL A 58 4.32 9.69 21.37
N PHE A 59 3.62 10.82 21.33
CA PHE A 59 2.30 10.91 20.68
C PHE A 59 2.33 10.49 19.20
N ASN A 60 3.29 10.98 18.41
CA ASN A 60 3.40 10.60 17.00
C ASN A 60 3.78 9.12 16.84
N ARG A 61 4.57 8.54 17.76
CA ARG A 61 4.88 7.11 17.75
C ARG A 61 3.65 6.24 17.95
N ASP A 62 2.78 6.61 18.90
CA ASP A 62 1.55 5.86 19.19
C ASP A 62 0.57 5.93 18.02
N LEU A 63 0.44 7.12 17.40
CA LEU A 63 -0.35 7.28 16.18
C LEU A 63 0.25 6.51 15.00
N GLY A 64 1.57 6.53 14.85
CA GLY A 64 2.28 5.78 13.82
C GLY A 64 2.09 4.26 13.96
N ALA A 65 2.08 3.74 15.19
CA ALA A 65 1.74 2.34 15.48
C ALA A 65 0.31 1.96 15.06
N SER A 66 -0.57 2.96 14.94
CA SER A 66 -1.96 2.81 14.46
C SER A 66 -2.10 3.11 12.96
N ASN A 67 -1.00 3.14 12.20
CA ASN A 67 -0.95 3.46 10.77
C ASN A 67 -1.52 4.84 10.40
N ILE A 68 -1.50 5.79 11.33
CA ILE A 68 -1.91 7.18 11.05
C ILE A 68 -0.73 7.91 10.40
N SER A 69 -0.94 8.47 9.22
CA SER A 69 0.11 9.15 8.46
C SER A 69 0.61 10.41 9.18
N THR A 70 1.89 10.78 9.00
CA THR A 70 2.51 11.98 9.60
C THR A 70 1.70 13.26 9.33
N ASN A 71 1.05 13.36 8.17
CA ASN A 71 0.17 14.50 7.83
C ASN A 71 -1.09 14.54 8.70
N GLN A 72 -1.70 13.38 8.97
CA GLN A 72 -2.84 13.27 9.90
C GLN A 72 -2.39 13.51 11.33
N GLN A 73 -1.22 13.00 11.73
CA GLN A 73 -0.64 13.25 13.05
C GLN A 73 -0.43 14.75 13.30
N MET A 74 0.12 15.47 12.30
CA MET A 74 0.27 16.92 12.38
C MET A 74 -1.08 17.64 12.50
N SER A 75 -2.09 17.16 11.77
CA SER A 75 -3.45 17.72 11.85
C SER A 75 -4.06 17.54 13.25
N LEU A 76 -3.84 16.38 13.89
CA LEU A 76 -4.26 16.11 15.26
C LEU A 76 -3.54 17.01 16.27
N LEU A 77 -2.23 17.17 16.13
CA LEU A 77 -1.45 18.08 16.97
C LEU A 77 -1.97 19.53 16.87
N LYS A 78 -2.25 20.00 15.64
CA LYS A 78 -2.83 21.33 15.42
C LYS A 78 -4.12 21.55 16.21
N VAL A 79 -5.02 20.56 16.22
CA VAL A 79 -6.28 20.63 16.97
C VAL A 79 -6.01 20.65 18.48
N GLN A 80 -5.12 19.77 18.97
CA GLN A 80 -4.79 19.66 20.38
C GLN A 80 -4.21 20.96 20.97
N VAL A 81 -3.31 21.63 20.24
CA VAL A 81 -2.68 22.88 20.69
C VAL A 81 -3.40 24.14 20.18
N ARG A 82 -4.57 23.98 19.55
CA ARG A 82 -5.45 25.06 19.07
C ARG A 82 -4.79 26.04 18.10
N GLY A 83 -3.96 25.54 17.18
CA GLY A 83 -3.29 26.39 16.20
C GLY A 83 -1.97 25.80 15.72
N MET A 84 -1.57 26.14 14.49
CA MET A 84 -0.30 25.65 13.94
C MET A 84 0.89 26.37 14.59
N GLU A 85 0.69 27.62 14.95
CA GLU A 85 1.62 28.50 15.64
C GLU A 85 2.01 28.01 17.03
N ASN A 86 1.15 27.21 17.68
CA ASN A 86 1.37 26.68 19.02
C ASN A 86 2.03 25.30 19.01
N ILE A 87 2.17 24.66 17.85
CA ILE A 87 2.77 23.31 17.74
C ILE A 87 4.27 23.38 18.07
N GLY A 88 4.93 24.46 17.65
CA GLY A 88 6.37 24.64 17.88
C GLY A 88 7.27 23.76 16.99
N CYS A 89 6.70 23.09 15.98
CA CYS A 89 7.46 22.42 14.91
C CYS A 89 6.61 22.35 13.62
N THR A 90 7.26 22.12 12.49
CA THR A 90 6.60 21.95 11.18
C THR A 90 6.49 20.47 10.80
N SER A 91 5.64 20.14 9.82
CA SER A 91 5.51 18.77 9.30
C SER A 91 6.86 18.22 8.85
N LYS A 92 7.70 19.07 8.25
CA LYS A 92 9.05 18.70 7.82
C LYS A 92 9.96 18.32 8.99
N ASP A 93 9.82 18.98 10.13
CA ASP A 93 10.60 18.64 11.32
C ASP A 93 10.17 17.27 11.89
N LEU A 94 8.87 16.94 11.87
CA LEU A 94 8.37 15.61 12.22
C LEU A 94 8.85 14.54 11.24
N TYR A 95 8.74 14.78 9.93
CA TYR A 95 9.26 13.86 8.91
C TYR A 95 10.76 13.61 9.06
N ASN A 96 11.55 14.66 9.33
CA ASN A 96 12.99 14.51 9.56
C ASN A 96 13.27 13.66 10.81
N TRP A 97 12.52 13.89 11.89
CA TRP A 97 12.65 13.12 13.11
C TRP A 97 12.25 11.64 12.91
N GLU A 98 11.13 11.35 12.24
CA GLU A 98 10.74 9.98 11.89
C GLU A 98 11.81 9.32 11.02
N ARG A 99 12.35 10.05 10.03
CA ARG A 99 13.46 9.57 9.21
C ARG A 99 14.69 9.24 10.07
N GLU A 100 15.07 10.08 11.02
CA GLU A 100 16.18 9.81 11.94
C GLU A 100 15.92 8.60 12.85
N LEU A 101 14.67 8.40 13.27
CA LEU A 101 14.25 7.22 14.03
C LEU A 101 14.44 5.95 13.18
N HIS A 102 13.88 5.94 11.97
CA HIS A 102 14.02 4.85 11.02
C HIS A 102 15.47 4.66 10.56
N ALA A 103 16.28 5.73 10.54
CA ALA A 103 17.69 5.66 10.18
C ALA A 103 18.49 4.71 11.08
N LYS A 104 18.08 4.56 12.34
CA LYS A 104 18.69 3.63 13.30
C LYS A 104 18.37 2.17 13.00
N LEU A 105 17.27 1.91 12.28
CA LEU A 105 16.78 0.57 11.95
C LEU A 105 17.22 0.11 10.55
N ILE A 106 17.94 0.97 9.81
CA ILE A 106 18.28 0.81 8.39
C ILE A 106 18.96 -0.51 8.02
N ARG A 107 19.58 -1.22 8.97
CA ARG A 107 20.26 -2.51 8.72
C ARG A 107 19.54 -3.72 9.30
N HIS A 108 18.47 -3.48 10.05
CA HIS A 108 17.71 -4.50 10.76
C HIS A 108 16.33 -4.73 10.12
N ASP A 109 16.02 -4.09 8.97
CA ASP A 109 14.70 -4.18 8.33
C ASP A 109 14.30 -5.64 8.02
N ALA A 110 15.24 -6.47 7.53
CA ALA A 110 14.97 -7.88 7.25
C ALA A 110 14.74 -8.71 8.53
N GLU A 111 15.48 -8.42 9.59
CA GLU A 111 15.33 -9.05 10.91
C GLU A 111 13.98 -8.68 11.54
N LEU A 112 13.64 -7.38 11.52
CA LEU A 112 12.36 -6.86 12.00
C LEU A 112 11.18 -7.42 11.20
N LEU A 113 11.32 -7.56 9.88
CA LEU A 113 10.30 -8.18 9.03
C LEU A 113 10.09 -9.65 9.41
N LYS A 114 11.19 -10.38 9.65
CA LYS A 114 11.14 -11.78 10.10
C LYS A 114 10.48 -11.89 11.48
N GLU A 115 10.82 -11.04 12.43
CA GLU A 115 10.18 -10.97 13.74
C GLU A 115 8.69 -10.65 13.64
N HIS A 116 8.32 -9.71 12.77
CA HIS A 116 6.92 -9.37 12.51
C HIS A 116 6.15 -10.58 11.96
N PHE A 117 6.69 -11.29 10.96
CA PHE A 117 6.06 -12.49 10.41
C PHE A 117 5.98 -13.65 11.40
N LEU A 118 6.99 -13.81 12.26
CA LEU A 118 6.92 -14.77 13.37
C LEU A 118 5.80 -14.41 14.35
N ALA A 119 5.63 -13.12 14.66
CA ALA A 119 4.54 -12.64 15.52
C ALA A 119 3.17 -12.84 14.86
N GLU A 120 3.00 -12.54 13.58
CA GLU A 120 1.75 -12.78 12.84
C GLU A 120 1.41 -14.27 12.77
N ARG A 121 2.40 -15.14 12.55
CA ARG A 121 2.21 -16.60 12.62
C ARG A 121 1.83 -17.08 14.02
N LYS A 122 2.40 -16.49 15.07
CA LYS A 122 2.02 -16.81 16.45
C LYS A 122 0.58 -16.39 16.77
N LYS A 123 0.08 -15.32 16.16
CA LYS A 123 -1.32 -14.90 16.30
C LYS A 123 -2.27 -15.81 15.53
N ASN A 124 -1.83 -16.32 14.38
CA ASN A 124 -2.62 -17.19 13.52
C ASN A 124 -1.74 -18.17 12.75
N ASP A 125 -1.84 -19.46 13.08
CA ASP A 125 -1.06 -20.55 12.44
C ASP A 125 -1.33 -20.66 10.93
N GLY A 126 -2.43 -20.08 10.44
CA GLY A 126 -2.72 -19.95 9.02
C GLY A 126 -1.78 -18.99 8.29
N PHE A 127 -1.07 -18.09 8.96
CA PHE A 127 -0.11 -17.20 8.32
C PHE A 127 1.11 -18.00 7.84
N TYR A 128 1.39 -17.92 6.54
CA TYR A 128 2.51 -18.61 5.90
C TYR A 128 3.54 -17.60 5.42
N PHE A 129 4.83 -17.87 5.64
CA PHE A 129 5.89 -17.08 5.05
C PHE A 129 7.17 -17.90 4.87
N LYS A 130 7.97 -17.48 3.90
CA LYS A 130 9.33 -17.98 3.67
C LYS A 130 10.26 -16.84 3.32
N MET A 131 11.47 -16.87 3.87
CA MET A 131 12.53 -15.93 3.55
C MET A 131 13.75 -16.73 3.10
N LYS A 132 14.39 -16.26 2.02
CA LYS A 132 15.62 -16.80 1.46
C LYS A 132 16.69 -15.72 1.56
N GLU A 133 17.83 -16.09 2.09
CA GLU A 133 19.01 -15.23 2.19
C GLU A 133 19.97 -15.50 1.01
N ASP A 134 20.73 -14.49 0.61
CA ASP A 134 21.81 -14.63 -0.36
C ASP A 134 23.12 -15.12 0.31
N SER A 135 24.20 -15.20 -0.48
CA SER A 135 25.53 -15.58 0.01
C SER A 135 26.13 -14.59 1.03
N TYR A 136 25.56 -13.40 1.17
CA TYR A 136 25.99 -12.35 2.09
C TYR A 136 25.03 -12.18 3.28
N VAL A 137 24.14 -13.15 3.52
CA VAL A 137 23.15 -13.14 4.63
C VAL A 137 22.19 -11.95 4.51
N ARG A 138 21.89 -11.51 3.28
CA ARG A 138 20.91 -10.45 3.00
C ARG A 138 19.64 -11.09 2.48
N LEU A 139 18.50 -10.44 2.70
CA LEU A 139 17.22 -10.91 2.18
C LEU A 139 17.24 -10.91 0.64
N ALA A 140 17.21 -12.10 0.04
CA ALA A 140 17.19 -12.30 -1.40
C ALA A 140 15.75 -12.41 -1.93
N ASN A 141 14.96 -13.27 -1.29
CA ASN A 141 13.56 -13.47 -1.63
C ASN A 141 12.73 -13.59 -0.35
N CYS A 142 11.51 -13.09 -0.39
CA CYS A 142 10.57 -13.17 0.71
C CYS A 142 9.19 -13.43 0.16
N PHE A 143 8.50 -14.46 0.62
CA PHE A 143 7.13 -14.76 0.27
C PHE A 143 6.30 -14.77 1.55
N TRP A 144 5.11 -14.19 1.51
CA TRP A 144 4.18 -14.28 2.63
C TRP A 144 2.72 -14.29 2.17
N GLN A 145 1.92 -14.89 3.02
CA GLN A 145 0.49 -15.04 2.82
C GLN A 145 -0.23 -15.02 4.17
N ASN A 146 -1.18 -14.10 4.31
CA ASN A 146 -1.97 -14.05 5.52
C ASN A 146 -3.03 -15.19 5.53
N ALA A 147 -3.54 -15.52 6.73
CA ALA A 147 -4.48 -16.62 6.92
C ALA A 147 -5.85 -16.38 6.23
N THR A 148 -6.23 -15.12 6.03
CA THR A 148 -7.47 -14.75 5.34
C THR A 148 -7.33 -14.98 3.85
N SER A 149 -6.23 -14.53 3.24
CA SER A 149 -5.90 -14.71 1.83
C SER A 149 -5.77 -16.19 1.47
N ARG A 150 -5.22 -17.03 2.37
CA ARG A 150 -5.23 -18.50 2.18
C ARG A 150 -6.63 -19.09 2.11
N ARG A 151 -7.52 -18.66 3.00
CA ARG A 151 -8.93 -19.08 2.98
C ARG A 151 -9.66 -18.56 1.75
N SER A 152 -9.47 -17.29 1.42
CA SER A 152 -10.05 -16.66 0.23
C SER A 152 -9.61 -17.38 -1.05
N TYR A 153 -8.34 -17.80 -1.14
CA TYR A 153 -7.89 -18.57 -2.29
C TYR A 153 -8.72 -19.84 -2.46
N GLY A 154 -8.96 -20.63 -1.40
CA GLY A 154 -9.79 -21.84 -1.48
C GLY A 154 -11.23 -21.63 -1.96
N TYR A 155 -11.75 -20.40 -1.95
CA TYR A 155 -13.04 -20.05 -2.54
C TYR A 155 -12.93 -19.47 -3.96
N TYR A 156 -11.78 -18.85 -4.30
CA TYR A 156 -11.58 -18.02 -5.47
C TYR A 156 -10.29 -18.42 -6.23
N GLU A 157 -10.12 -19.72 -6.49
CA GLU A 157 -8.91 -20.35 -7.08
C GLU A 157 -8.75 -20.14 -8.60
N ASP A 158 -9.68 -19.43 -9.23
CA ASP A 158 -9.84 -19.50 -10.68
C ASP A 158 -8.84 -18.65 -11.45
N VAL A 159 -8.63 -17.40 -11.01
CA VAL A 159 -7.79 -16.44 -11.73
C VAL A 159 -6.90 -15.69 -10.74
N VAL A 160 -5.58 -15.80 -10.95
CA VAL A 160 -4.61 -14.95 -10.27
C VAL A 160 -3.90 -14.07 -11.30
N VAL A 161 -3.95 -12.77 -11.06
CA VAL A 161 -3.14 -11.79 -11.77
C VAL A 161 -1.84 -11.60 -11.00
N PHE A 162 -0.74 -11.71 -11.71
CA PHE A 162 0.61 -11.53 -11.19
C PHE A 162 1.26 -10.36 -11.91
N ASP A 163 1.75 -9.40 -11.14
CA ASP A 163 2.41 -8.19 -11.64
C ASP A 163 3.66 -7.94 -10.81
N THR A 164 4.78 -7.56 -11.43
CA THR A 164 5.99 -7.17 -10.70
C THR A 164 6.17 -5.65 -10.76
N MET A 165 6.29 -5.06 -9.58
CA MET A 165 6.49 -3.63 -9.40
C MET A 165 7.93 -3.38 -8.95
N TYR A 166 8.70 -2.66 -9.78
CA TYR A 166 10.07 -2.28 -9.47
C TYR A 166 10.13 -1.04 -8.56
N ASN A 167 11.24 -0.91 -7.81
CA ASN A 167 11.58 0.26 -6.99
C ASN A 167 10.55 0.66 -5.92
N THR A 168 9.85 -0.33 -5.36
CA THR A 168 8.83 -0.12 -4.32
C THR A 168 9.42 0.12 -2.93
N ASN A 169 10.71 -0.16 -2.74
CA ASN A 169 11.40 0.05 -1.47
C ASN A 169 12.81 0.63 -1.66
N ARG A 170 13.39 1.12 -0.57
CA ARG A 170 14.75 1.70 -0.50
C ARG A 170 15.88 0.75 -0.89
N TYR A 171 15.59 -0.54 -1.01
CA TYR A 171 16.52 -1.59 -1.43
C TYR A 171 16.38 -1.93 -2.91
N SER A 172 15.46 -1.26 -3.61
CA SER A 172 15.13 -1.51 -5.01
C SER A 172 14.78 -2.98 -5.27
N MET A 173 14.19 -3.65 -4.28
CA MET A 173 13.63 -4.98 -4.48
C MET A 173 12.35 -4.88 -5.31
N VAL A 174 12.14 -5.91 -6.11
CA VAL A 174 10.92 -6.18 -6.85
C VAL A 174 9.84 -6.60 -5.86
N PHE A 175 8.69 -5.95 -5.92
CA PHE A 175 7.50 -6.38 -5.20
C PHE A 175 6.54 -7.06 -6.17
N ALA A 176 6.12 -8.27 -5.84
CA ALA A 176 5.25 -9.08 -6.67
C ALA A 176 3.99 -9.46 -5.89
N PRO A 177 2.92 -8.66 -5.97
CA PRO A 177 1.61 -9.05 -5.45
C PRO A 177 0.96 -10.11 -6.37
N LEU A 178 0.38 -11.12 -5.74
CA LEU A 178 -0.51 -12.08 -6.38
C LEU A 178 -1.94 -11.69 -6.03
N ILE A 179 -2.71 -11.30 -7.03
CA ILE A 179 -4.05 -10.75 -6.87
C ILE A 179 -5.07 -11.73 -7.45
N GLY A 180 -5.93 -12.28 -6.63
CA GLY A 180 -7.13 -13.00 -7.06
C GLY A 180 -8.32 -12.06 -7.28
N LEU A 181 -9.39 -12.60 -7.86
CA LEU A 181 -10.68 -11.91 -7.98
C LEU A 181 -11.75 -12.74 -7.28
N ASN A 182 -12.64 -12.09 -6.52
CA ASN A 182 -13.84 -12.77 -6.01
C ASN A 182 -14.97 -12.81 -7.05
N ASN A 183 -16.07 -13.47 -6.67
CA ASN A 183 -17.27 -13.60 -7.51
C ASN A 183 -17.95 -12.27 -7.85
N HIS A 184 -17.59 -11.17 -7.18
CA HIS A 184 -18.07 -9.82 -7.47
C HIS A 184 -17.08 -9.02 -8.31
N GLY A 185 -16.01 -9.65 -8.81
CA GLY A 185 -14.97 -8.99 -9.59
C GLY A 185 -14.05 -8.07 -8.79
N GLN A 186 -14.04 -8.16 -7.47
CA GLN A 186 -13.20 -7.34 -6.60
C GLN A 186 -11.82 -7.99 -6.44
N ALA A 187 -10.77 -7.16 -6.51
CA ALA A 187 -9.40 -7.60 -6.29
C ALA A 187 -9.15 -8.01 -4.83
N ILE A 188 -8.58 -9.20 -4.66
CA ILE A 188 -8.16 -9.74 -3.36
C ILE A 188 -6.68 -10.05 -3.44
N VAL A 189 -5.89 -9.50 -2.52
CA VAL A 189 -4.48 -9.88 -2.42
C VAL A 189 -4.40 -11.31 -1.88
N SER A 190 -4.01 -12.25 -2.74
CA SER A 190 -3.89 -13.67 -2.44
C SER A 190 -2.57 -13.99 -1.76
N ALA A 191 -1.47 -13.39 -2.20
CA ALA A 191 -0.15 -13.52 -1.59
C ALA A 191 0.75 -12.37 -2.05
N CYS A 192 1.91 -12.21 -1.43
CA CYS A 192 2.89 -11.20 -1.81
C CYS A 192 4.29 -11.78 -1.76
N SER A 193 5.18 -11.23 -2.60
CA SER A 193 6.59 -11.56 -2.58
C SER A 193 7.48 -10.34 -2.77
N PHE A 194 8.67 -10.37 -2.18
CA PHE A 194 9.81 -9.53 -2.54
C PHE A 194 10.89 -10.38 -3.19
N SER A 195 11.59 -9.82 -4.16
CA SER A 195 12.80 -10.40 -4.72
C SER A 195 13.83 -9.33 -5.07
N VAL A 196 15.12 -9.64 -4.95
CA VAL A 196 16.19 -8.73 -5.38
C VAL A 196 16.22 -8.58 -6.92
N ASN A 197 15.80 -9.59 -7.67
CA ASN A 197 15.87 -9.58 -9.13
C ASN A 197 14.72 -10.34 -9.80
N GLU A 198 14.40 -9.94 -11.04
CA GLU A 198 13.42 -10.61 -11.90
C GLU A 198 14.11 -11.70 -12.72
N THR A 199 14.57 -12.76 -12.04
CA THR A 199 15.20 -13.92 -12.69
C THR A 199 14.26 -15.13 -12.72
N GLU A 200 14.48 -16.03 -13.68
CA GLU A 200 13.74 -17.30 -13.78
C GLU A 200 13.78 -18.06 -12.44
N ASP A 201 14.94 -18.14 -11.79
CA ASP A 201 15.12 -18.79 -10.48
C ASP A 201 14.30 -18.14 -9.35
N SER A 202 14.23 -16.81 -9.33
CA SER A 202 13.44 -16.06 -8.34
C SER A 202 11.95 -16.32 -8.51
N PHE A 203 11.46 -16.37 -9.75
CA PHE A 203 10.08 -16.71 -10.05
C PHE A 203 9.76 -18.19 -9.76
N ILE A 204 10.67 -19.12 -10.09
CA ILE A 204 10.49 -20.54 -9.78
C ILE A 204 10.32 -20.70 -8.27
N TRP A 205 11.21 -20.10 -7.49
CA TRP A 205 11.12 -20.12 -6.03
C TRP A 205 9.80 -19.54 -5.53
N LEU A 206 9.35 -18.40 -6.07
CA LEU A 206 8.08 -17.78 -5.71
C LEU A 206 6.91 -18.73 -5.96
N PHE A 207 6.79 -19.30 -7.16
CA PHE A 207 5.67 -20.18 -7.50
C PHE A 207 5.70 -21.50 -6.72
N GLU A 208 6.88 -22.02 -6.39
CA GLU A 208 7.00 -23.17 -5.49
C GLU A 208 6.51 -22.87 -4.07
N GLU A 209 6.90 -21.72 -3.50
CA GLU A 209 6.40 -21.31 -2.18
C GLU A 209 4.90 -20.99 -2.21
N PHE A 210 4.39 -20.42 -3.31
CA PHE A 210 2.95 -20.22 -3.51
C PHE A 210 2.19 -21.55 -3.51
N LYS A 211 2.65 -22.57 -4.25
CA LYS A 211 2.05 -23.92 -4.25
C LYS A 211 2.03 -24.55 -2.87
N LYS A 212 3.14 -24.43 -2.11
CA LYS A 212 3.23 -24.94 -0.74
C LYS A 212 2.24 -24.23 0.20
N ALA A 213 2.10 -22.92 0.06
CA ALA A 213 1.17 -22.14 0.88
C ALA A 213 -0.31 -22.53 0.63
N MET A 214 -0.64 -22.92 -0.60
CA MET A 214 -1.97 -23.39 -1.01
C MET A 214 -2.19 -24.90 -0.84
N LEU A 215 -1.32 -25.58 -0.09
CA LEU A 215 -1.42 -27.04 0.17
C LEU A 215 -1.52 -27.89 -1.11
N GLY A 216 -0.93 -27.43 -2.21
CA GLY A 216 -0.95 -28.13 -3.48
C GLY A 216 -2.19 -27.92 -4.34
N SER A 217 -3.13 -27.04 -3.96
CA SER A 217 -4.23 -26.64 -4.85
C SER A 217 -3.67 -26.00 -6.12
N ALA A 218 -4.09 -26.51 -7.28
CA ALA A 218 -3.58 -26.10 -8.57
C ALA A 218 -4.28 -24.83 -9.05
N LEU A 219 -3.51 -23.78 -9.30
CA LEU A 219 -4.00 -22.56 -9.92
C LEU A 219 -4.57 -22.86 -11.32
N LYS A 220 -5.80 -22.44 -11.61
CA LYS A 220 -6.43 -22.71 -12.91
C LYS A 220 -5.92 -21.77 -14.00
N MET A 221 -5.85 -20.47 -13.71
CA MET A 221 -5.37 -19.46 -14.65
C MET A 221 -4.43 -18.46 -13.97
N ILE A 222 -3.32 -18.17 -14.63
CA ILE A 222 -2.42 -17.08 -14.28
C ILE A 222 -2.35 -16.07 -15.42
N ILE A 223 -2.48 -14.80 -15.06
CA ILE A 223 -2.33 -13.68 -15.99
C ILE A 223 -1.11 -12.90 -15.55
N THR A 224 -0.13 -12.78 -16.44
CA THR A 224 1.08 -12.02 -16.18
C THR A 224 1.26 -10.97 -17.26
N ASP A 225 2.13 -10.00 -16.96
CA ASP A 225 2.65 -9.13 -18.00
C ASP A 225 3.45 -9.92 -19.07
N GLN A 226 4.02 -9.19 -20.03
CA GLN A 226 4.72 -9.77 -21.17
C GLN A 226 6.19 -10.16 -20.87
N ASP A 227 6.57 -10.36 -19.61
CA ASP A 227 7.93 -10.78 -19.26
C ASP A 227 8.26 -12.21 -19.76
N ILE A 228 9.45 -12.34 -20.34
CA ILE A 228 9.91 -13.58 -20.97
C ILE A 228 10.34 -14.61 -19.91
N ALA A 229 10.98 -14.16 -18.83
CA ALA A 229 11.43 -15.04 -17.75
C ALA A 229 10.22 -15.64 -17.03
N MET A 230 9.22 -14.82 -16.70
CA MET A 230 7.96 -15.29 -16.12
C MET A 230 7.25 -16.30 -17.01
N ALA A 231 7.14 -16.03 -18.30
CA ALA A 231 6.48 -16.94 -19.22
C ALA A 231 7.14 -18.34 -19.26
N LYS A 232 8.47 -18.40 -19.26
CA LYS A 232 9.20 -19.68 -19.20
C LYS A 232 9.01 -20.37 -17.85
N THR A 233 9.14 -19.62 -16.76
CA THR A 233 9.01 -20.15 -15.41
C THR A 233 7.61 -20.71 -15.15
N ILE A 234 6.55 -20.06 -15.64
CA ILE A 234 5.17 -20.54 -15.47
C ILE A 234 4.99 -21.90 -16.15
N VAL A 235 5.49 -22.06 -17.37
CA VAL A 235 5.44 -23.34 -18.09
C VAL A 235 6.18 -24.44 -17.32
N GLN A 236 7.25 -24.12 -16.58
CA GLN A 236 8.01 -25.09 -15.80
C GLN A 236 7.39 -25.39 -14.43
N SER A 237 6.90 -24.38 -13.72
CA SER A 237 6.48 -24.48 -12.31
C SER A 237 4.97 -24.71 -12.13
N LEU A 238 4.16 -24.34 -13.12
CA LEU A 238 2.70 -24.36 -13.10
C LEU A 238 2.14 -25.13 -14.32
N LEU A 239 2.52 -26.41 -14.45
CA LEU A 239 2.26 -27.25 -15.62
C LEU A 239 0.78 -27.38 -16.03
N THR A 240 -0.16 -27.23 -15.09
CA THR A 240 -1.61 -27.36 -15.33
C THR A 240 -2.33 -26.02 -15.46
N THR A 241 -1.61 -24.91 -15.31
CA THR A 241 -2.21 -23.57 -15.25
C THR A 241 -2.29 -22.95 -16.63
N PHE A 242 -3.45 -22.42 -17.00
CA PHE A 242 -3.60 -21.65 -18.23
C PHE A 242 -2.90 -20.30 -18.09
N HIS A 243 -1.91 -20.04 -18.93
CA HIS A 243 -1.17 -18.77 -18.94
C HIS A 243 -1.71 -17.81 -19.99
N ARG A 244 -2.02 -16.57 -19.60
CA ARG A 244 -2.35 -15.50 -20.53
C ARG A 244 -1.43 -14.30 -20.33
N LYS A 245 -0.78 -13.87 -21.42
CA LYS A 245 0.04 -12.65 -21.45
C LYS A 245 -0.84 -11.45 -21.77
N ASN A 246 -1.16 -10.63 -20.77
CA ASN A 246 -1.80 -9.32 -20.97
C ASN A 246 -1.23 -8.36 -19.92
N SER A 247 -1.18 -7.07 -20.23
CA SER A 247 -0.96 -6.09 -19.16
C SER A 247 -2.11 -6.14 -18.14
N LEU A 248 -1.82 -5.83 -16.87
CA LEU A 248 -2.82 -5.77 -15.80
C LEU A 248 -3.97 -4.83 -16.19
N THR A 249 -3.66 -3.68 -16.77
CA THR A 249 -4.64 -2.69 -17.24
C THR A 249 -5.54 -3.24 -18.34
N GLU A 250 -4.97 -3.93 -19.32
CA GLU A 250 -5.74 -4.54 -20.41
C GLU A 250 -6.63 -5.66 -19.91
N PHE A 251 -6.16 -6.44 -18.93
CA PHE A 251 -6.97 -7.44 -18.27
C PHE A 251 -8.16 -6.81 -17.53
N ILE A 252 -7.92 -5.80 -16.69
CA ILE A 252 -8.98 -5.10 -15.94
C ILE A 252 -10.03 -4.53 -16.90
N VAL A 253 -9.62 -3.82 -17.95
CA VAL A 253 -10.56 -3.24 -18.92
C VAL A 253 -11.39 -4.31 -19.63
N ARG A 254 -10.79 -5.44 -20.02
CA ARG A 254 -11.51 -6.55 -20.65
C ARG A 254 -12.44 -7.26 -19.66
N PHE A 255 -12.02 -7.42 -18.43
CA PHE A 255 -12.79 -8.05 -17.36
C PHE A 255 -14.01 -7.21 -16.98
N GLU A 256 -13.85 -5.90 -16.79
CA GLU A 256 -14.96 -4.97 -16.54
C GLU A 256 -15.98 -4.96 -17.69
N ARG A 257 -15.51 -4.98 -18.94
CA ARG A 257 -16.40 -5.08 -20.11
C ARG A 257 -17.19 -6.40 -20.13
N ALA A 258 -16.54 -7.51 -19.79
CA ALA A 258 -17.18 -8.82 -19.72
C ALA A 258 -18.23 -8.87 -18.60
N LEU A 259 -17.91 -8.32 -17.43
CA LEU A 259 -18.86 -8.19 -16.31
C LEU A 259 -20.05 -7.32 -16.68
N ALA A 260 -19.84 -6.16 -17.30
CA ALA A 260 -20.92 -5.28 -17.74
C ALA A 260 -21.84 -5.97 -18.75
N HIS A 261 -21.27 -6.75 -19.68
CA HIS A 261 -22.04 -7.54 -20.64
C HIS A 261 -22.84 -8.66 -19.95
N GLN A 262 -22.26 -9.33 -18.97
CA GLN A 262 -22.96 -10.36 -18.20
C GLN A 262 -24.11 -9.76 -17.40
N HIS A 263 -23.89 -8.66 -16.68
CA HIS A 263 -24.94 -7.94 -15.97
C HIS A 263 -26.06 -7.48 -16.92
N HIS A 264 -25.72 -7.02 -18.12
CA HIS A 264 -26.73 -6.63 -19.10
C HIS A 264 -27.57 -7.84 -19.56
N LYS A 265 -26.95 -9.00 -19.77
CA LYS A 265 -27.67 -10.24 -20.09
C LYS A 265 -28.57 -10.69 -18.95
N ASP A 266 -28.07 -10.65 -17.71
CA ASP A 266 -28.82 -11.04 -16.53
C ASP A 266 -30.04 -10.11 -16.35
N LEU A 267 -29.86 -8.79 -16.49
CA LEU A 267 -30.97 -7.82 -16.49
C LEU A 267 -31.96 -8.05 -17.63
N THR A 268 -31.48 -8.46 -18.81
CA THR A 268 -32.34 -8.78 -19.95
C THR A 268 -33.13 -10.05 -19.68
N ALA A 269 -32.49 -11.07 -19.08
CA ALA A 269 -33.15 -12.30 -18.67
C ALA A 269 -34.20 -12.03 -17.58
N ASP A 270 -33.88 -11.23 -16.56
CA ASP A 270 -34.82 -10.81 -15.52
C ASP A 270 -35.99 -10.01 -16.10
N HIS A 271 -35.73 -9.14 -17.07
CA HIS A 271 -36.76 -8.40 -17.78
C HIS A 271 -37.67 -9.32 -18.61
N ILE A 272 -37.09 -10.32 -19.26
CA ILE A 272 -37.82 -11.36 -19.99
C ILE A 272 -38.66 -12.16 -19.00
N ASP A 273 -38.11 -12.66 -17.90
CA ASP A 273 -38.86 -13.44 -16.90
C ASP A 273 -39.98 -12.63 -16.23
N HIS A 274 -39.79 -11.33 -15.98
CA HIS A 274 -40.84 -10.45 -15.44
C HIS A 274 -41.94 -10.11 -16.45
N ASN A 275 -41.60 -9.95 -17.73
CA ASN A 275 -42.53 -9.40 -18.73
C ASN A 275 -43.02 -10.44 -19.76
N GLU A 276 -42.39 -11.60 -19.85
CA GLU A 276 -42.90 -12.71 -20.64
C GLU A 276 -44.02 -13.40 -19.88
N VAL A 277 -45.14 -13.49 -20.57
CA VAL A 277 -46.29 -14.19 -20.04
C VAL A 277 -45.98 -15.69 -20.12
N LEU A 278 -45.90 -16.39 -18.98
CA LEU A 278 -45.72 -17.86 -18.89
C LEU A 278 -46.59 -18.59 -19.92
N GLY A 279 -45.99 -19.38 -20.82
CA GLY A 279 -46.73 -20.13 -21.83
C GLY A 279 -47.68 -21.16 -21.19
N THR A 280 -48.96 -21.13 -21.54
CA THR A 280 -49.93 -22.13 -21.05
C THR A 280 -49.75 -23.44 -21.82
N GLN A 281 -49.64 -24.56 -21.12
CA GLN A 281 -49.46 -25.87 -21.75
C GLN A 281 -50.68 -26.30 -22.57
N LEU A 282 -51.88 -25.78 -22.25
CA LEU A 282 -53.09 -26.03 -23.01
C LEU A 282 -53.71 -24.70 -23.46
N SER A 283 -54.41 -24.69 -24.60
CA SER A 283 -55.08 -23.49 -25.11
C SER A 283 -56.53 -23.39 -24.64
N THR A 284 -56.81 -23.78 -23.40
CA THR A 284 -58.19 -23.75 -22.88
C THR A 284 -58.60 -22.33 -22.48
N PRO A 285 -59.89 -21.97 -22.61
CA PRO A 285 -60.38 -20.65 -22.21
C PRO A 285 -60.14 -20.34 -20.72
N MET A 286 -60.21 -21.36 -19.87
CA MET A 286 -60.05 -21.23 -18.42
C MET A 286 -58.61 -20.91 -18.03
N GLU A 287 -57.63 -21.57 -18.65
CA GLU A 287 -56.20 -21.26 -18.40
C GLU A 287 -55.82 -19.87 -18.90
N ARG A 288 -56.37 -19.40 -20.02
CA ARG A 288 -56.17 -18.00 -20.47
C ARG A 288 -56.71 -16.99 -19.46
N GLN A 289 -57.89 -17.23 -18.91
CA GLN A 289 -58.51 -16.32 -17.95
C GLN A 289 -57.73 -16.26 -16.62
N VAL A 290 -57.27 -17.41 -16.11
CA VAL A 290 -56.43 -17.46 -14.89
C VAL A 290 -55.11 -16.73 -15.10
N ARG A 291 -54.48 -16.91 -16.28
CA ARG A 291 -53.23 -16.23 -16.65
C ARG A 291 -53.39 -14.70 -16.71
N GLU A 292 -54.47 -14.19 -17.30
CA GLU A 292 -54.74 -12.74 -17.37
C GLU A 292 -54.99 -12.11 -16.00
N ILE A 293 -55.65 -12.83 -15.09
CA ILE A 293 -55.93 -12.33 -13.73
C ILE A 293 -54.64 -12.24 -12.90
N TYR A 294 -53.82 -13.29 -12.91
CA TYR A 294 -52.60 -13.34 -12.09
C TYR A 294 -51.44 -12.50 -12.64
N MET A 295 -51.34 -12.31 -13.97
CA MET A 295 -50.26 -11.51 -14.57
C MET A 295 -50.57 -10.01 -14.62
N ARG A 296 -51.83 -9.58 -14.44
CA ARG A 296 -52.18 -8.15 -14.32
C ARG A 296 -51.92 -7.57 -12.93
N GLU A 297 -51.87 -8.39 -11.89
CA GLU A 297 -51.64 -7.90 -10.51
C GLU A 297 -50.14 -7.72 -10.18
N MET A 298 -49.23 -8.14 -11.07
CA MET A 298 -47.77 -8.05 -10.88
C MET A 298 -47.05 -7.00 -11.75
N LEU A 299 -47.77 -6.20 -12.54
CA LEU A 299 -47.25 -5.03 -13.28
C LEU A 299 -47.61 -3.72 -12.55
#